data_AF-F0RT60-F1
#
_entry.id   AF-F0RT60-F1
#
_cell.length_a   1.000
_cell.length_b   1.000
_cell.length_c   1.000
_cell.angle_alpha   90.00
_cell.angle_beta   90.00
_cell.angle_gamma   90.00
#
_symmetry.space_group_name_H-M   'P 1'
#
loop_
_entity.id
_entity.type
_entity.pdbx_description
1 polymer ?
#
loop_
_entity_poly.entity_id
_entity_poly.type
_entity_poly.pdbx_seq_one_letter_code
_entity_poly.pdbx_strand_id
1 'polypeptide(L)'
;MDHHRQLMSWALAMTEHLIPYLSTSVDSLLLEALEIGKQWGEGSVGTGEAMGMSRSVHKHAQSVADPAYKLFCRAVGQAVATAHMADHSMGPVYYGRKLVTLLGMDADKELAWQLATLHELCPSLADGVVEALSEKGII
;
A
#
# COMPACT_ATOMS: atom_id res chain seq x y z
N MET A 1 -9.17 0.11 -16.44
CA MET A 1 -7.76 -0.34 -16.39
C MET A 1 -6.87 0.82 -15.96
N ASP A 2 -6.88 1.97 -16.65
CA ASP A 2 -5.98 3.10 -16.33
C ASP A 2 -6.14 3.66 -14.91
N HIS A 3 -7.37 3.76 -14.39
CA HIS A 3 -7.59 4.19 -13.00
C HIS A 3 -7.01 3.20 -11.98
N HIS A 4 -7.18 1.89 -12.16
CA HIS A 4 -6.60 0.92 -11.22
C HIS A 4 -5.06 0.90 -11.31
N ARG A 5 -4.48 1.19 -12.47
CA ARG A 5 -3.02 1.30 -12.63
C ARG A 5 -2.48 2.51 -11.89
N GLN A 6 -3.14 3.67 -12.01
CA GLN A 6 -2.81 4.87 -11.22
C GLN A 6 -2.90 4.59 -9.72
N LEU A 7 -4.00 3.97 -9.27
CA LEU A 7 -4.20 3.59 -7.87
C LEU A 7 -3.16 2.57 -7.38
N MET A 8 -2.73 1.63 -8.24
CA MET A 8 -1.63 0.71 -7.93
C MET A 8 -0.32 1.47 -7.74
N SER A 9 0.04 2.38 -8.65
CA SER A 9 1.24 3.20 -8.53
C SER A 9 1.24 4.03 -7.24
N TRP A 10 0.10 4.64 -6.90
CA TRP A 10 -0.05 5.35 -5.64
C TRP A 10 0.13 4.42 -4.43
N ALA A 11 -0.58 3.29 -4.39
CA ALA A 11 -0.50 2.33 -3.31
C ALA A 11 0.93 1.79 -3.09
N LEU A 12 1.69 1.58 -4.16
CA LEU A 12 3.10 1.16 -4.09
C LEU A 12 4.02 2.28 -3.61
N ALA A 13 3.82 3.52 -4.06
CA ALA A 13 4.59 4.66 -3.58
C ALA A 13 4.46 4.83 -2.06
N MET A 14 3.25 4.61 -1.54
CA MET A 14 2.97 4.66 -0.11
C MET A 14 3.70 3.57 0.68
N THR A 15 3.76 2.34 0.16
CA THR A 15 4.49 1.27 0.85
C THR A 15 6.00 1.51 0.79
N GLU A 16 6.53 1.94 -0.36
CA GLU A 16 7.95 2.28 -0.50
C GLU A 16 8.38 3.42 0.44
N HIS A 17 7.51 4.41 0.68
CA HIS A 17 7.76 5.50 1.62
C HIS A 17 7.97 5.04 3.07
N LEU A 18 7.42 3.89 3.45
CA LEU A 18 7.54 3.34 4.80
C LEU A 18 8.87 2.59 5.03
N ILE A 19 9.57 2.19 3.97
CA ILE A 19 10.81 1.38 4.06
C ILE A 19 11.87 2.02 4.97
N PRO A 20 12.16 3.33 4.89
CA PRO A 20 13.15 3.97 5.76
C PRO A 20 12.80 3.94 7.25
N TYR A 21 11.54 3.66 7.62
CA TYR A 21 11.10 3.59 9.02
C TYR A 21 11.30 2.20 9.63
N LEU A 22 11.66 1.19 8.84
CA LEU A 22 11.85 -0.17 9.31
C LEU A 22 13.19 -0.32 10.04
N SER A 23 13.18 -1.08 11.14
CA SER A 23 14.37 -1.42 11.92
C SER A 23 15.19 -2.57 11.30
N THR A 24 14.64 -3.26 10.30
CA THR A 24 15.23 -4.41 9.64
C THR A 24 15.12 -4.27 8.12
N SER A 25 15.97 -5.00 7.39
CA SER A 25 15.86 -5.11 5.94
C SER A 25 14.52 -5.72 5.53
N VAL A 26 14.02 -5.30 4.37
CA VAL A 26 12.80 -5.85 3.76
C VAL A 26 13.05 -7.28 3.27
N ASP A 27 12.16 -8.20 3.62
CA ASP A 27 12.16 -9.59 3.16
C ASP A 27 12.03 -9.67 1.64
N SER A 28 12.72 -10.65 1.04
CA SER A 28 12.66 -10.88 -0.41
C SER A 28 11.23 -11.09 -0.93
N LEU A 29 10.37 -11.77 -0.16
CA LEU A 29 8.95 -11.93 -0.49
C LEU A 29 8.22 -10.59 -0.68
N LEU A 30 8.53 -9.59 0.16
CA LEU A 30 7.89 -8.29 0.07
C LEU A 30 8.44 -7.49 -1.11
N LEU A 31 9.75 -7.59 -1.39
CA LEU A 31 10.35 -6.98 -2.58
C LEU A 31 9.76 -7.57 -3.87
N GLU A 32 9.61 -8.89 -3.93
CA GLU A 32 8.94 -9.59 -5.04
C GLU A 32 7.49 -9.15 -5.20
N ALA A 33 6.76 -8.97 -4.09
CA ALA A 33 5.39 -8.49 -4.12
C ALA A 33 5.27 -7.06 -4.68
N LEU A 34 6.15 -6.15 -4.26
CA LEU A 34 6.19 -4.79 -4.80
C LEU A 34 6.48 -4.81 -6.31
N GLU A 35 7.41 -5.66 -6.75
CA GLU A 35 7.73 -5.82 -8.17
C GLU A 35 6.56 -6.39 -8.98
N ILE A 36 5.86 -7.42 -8.48
CA ILE A 36 4.64 -7.94 -9.12
C ILE A 36 3.57 -6.85 -9.21
N GLY A 37 3.43 -5.99 -8.20
CA GLY A 37 2.54 -4.84 -8.24
C GLY A 37 2.88 -3.88 -9.39
N LYS A 38 4.18 -3.56 -9.56
CA LYS A 38 4.67 -2.71 -10.67
C LYS A 38 4.38 -3.34 -12.02
N GLN A 39 4.78 -4.60 -12.20
CA GLN A 39 4.55 -5.35 -13.43
C GLN A 39 3.07 -5.47 -13.78
N TRP A 40 2.18 -5.58 -12.78
CA TRP A 40 0.74 -5.59 -13.01
C TRP A 40 0.26 -4.22 -13.52
N GLY A 41 0.76 -3.13 -12.93
CA GLY A 41 0.53 -1.76 -13.37
C GLY A 41 0.93 -1.54 -14.83
N GLU A 42 2.02 -2.16 -15.26
CA GLU A 42 2.55 -2.11 -16.63
C GLU A 42 1.79 -3.04 -17.60
N GLY A 43 1.06 -4.03 -17.07
CA GLY A 43 0.34 -5.04 -17.85
C GLY A 43 1.17 -6.28 -18.21
N SER A 44 2.32 -6.47 -17.55
CA SER A 44 3.25 -7.59 -17.75
C SER A 44 2.82 -8.86 -17.00
N VAL A 45 2.05 -8.72 -15.90
CA VAL A 45 1.47 -9.85 -15.14
C VAL A 45 -0.05 -9.71 -14.98
N GLY A 46 -0.74 -10.83 -14.82
CA GLY A 46 -2.20 -10.86 -14.69
C GLY A 46 -2.70 -10.61 -13.27
N THR A 47 -3.96 -10.19 -13.12
CA THR A 47 -4.61 -9.98 -11.81
C THR A 47 -4.55 -11.20 -10.89
N GLY A 48 -4.66 -12.42 -11.45
CA GLY A 48 -4.60 -13.66 -10.66
C GLY A 48 -3.25 -13.86 -9.96
N GLU A 49 -2.16 -13.49 -10.62
CA GLU A 49 -0.80 -13.57 -10.09
C GLU A 49 -0.58 -12.53 -8.98
N ALA A 50 -0.93 -11.26 -9.22
CA ALA A 50 -0.88 -10.21 -8.22
C ALA A 50 -1.74 -10.55 -6.98
N MET A 51 -2.96 -11.06 -7.18
CA MET A 51 -3.82 -11.52 -6.08
C MET A 51 -3.20 -12.70 -5.32
N GLY A 52 -2.56 -13.65 -6.02
CA GLY A 52 -1.83 -14.76 -5.41
C GLY A 52 -0.70 -14.26 -4.52
N MET A 53 0.08 -13.30 -5.02
CA MET A 53 1.18 -12.69 -4.26
C MET A 53 0.69 -11.92 -3.04
N SER A 54 -0.38 -11.12 -3.18
CA SER A 54 -1.02 -10.44 -2.05
C SER A 54 -1.44 -11.42 -0.94
N ARG A 55 -2.02 -12.57 -1.29
CA ARG A 55 -2.37 -13.62 -0.31
C ARG A 55 -1.15 -14.20 0.39
N SER A 56 -0.05 -14.43 -0.33
CA SER A 56 1.22 -14.90 0.24
C SER A 56 1.79 -13.89 1.25
N VAL A 57 1.77 -12.59 0.90
CA VAL A 57 2.19 -11.52 1.81
C VAL A 57 1.30 -11.45 3.06
N HIS A 58 -0.02 -11.54 2.90
CA HIS A 58 -0.93 -11.56 4.04
C HIS A 58 -0.73 -12.77 4.96
N LYS A 59 -0.41 -13.94 4.40
CA LYS A 59 -0.02 -15.12 5.18
C LYS A 59 1.29 -14.89 5.93
N HIS A 60 2.32 -14.35 5.28
CA HIS A 60 3.59 -13.99 5.92
C HIS A 60 3.41 -13.01 7.08
N ALA A 61 2.56 -11.99 6.91
CA ALA A 61 2.27 -11.02 7.94
C ALA A 61 1.70 -11.65 9.24
N GLN A 62 1.09 -12.84 9.17
CA GLN A 62 0.57 -13.54 10.37
C GLN A 62 1.69 -14.11 11.23
N SER A 63 2.83 -14.51 10.66
CA SER A 63 3.97 -15.06 11.40
C SER A 63 4.96 -14.00 11.88
N VAL A 64 4.88 -12.76 11.41
CA VAL A 64 5.75 -11.67 11.84
C VAL A 64 5.50 -11.32 13.32
N ALA A 65 6.57 -11.25 14.12
CA ALA A 65 6.49 -10.85 15.52
C ALA A 65 6.53 -9.32 15.69
N ASP A 66 7.42 -8.64 14.98
CA ASP A 66 7.57 -7.19 15.05
C ASP A 66 6.27 -6.48 14.60
N PRO A 67 5.66 -5.64 15.46
CA PRO A 67 4.38 -5.04 15.15
C PRO A 67 4.45 -3.98 14.04
N ALA A 68 5.54 -3.23 13.93
CA ALA A 68 5.72 -2.23 12.86
C ALA A 68 5.94 -2.94 11.51
N TYR A 69 6.81 -3.95 11.48
CA TYR A 69 7.06 -4.76 10.29
C TYR A 69 5.81 -5.53 9.86
N LYS A 70 4.98 -5.99 10.80
CA LYS A 70 3.67 -6.61 10.49
C LYS A 70 2.72 -5.64 9.81
N LEU A 71 2.67 -4.38 10.25
CA LEU A 71 1.87 -3.34 9.60
C LEU A 71 2.40 -3.05 8.18
N PHE A 72 3.73 -3.01 8.01
CA PHE A 72 4.36 -2.87 6.70
C PHE A 72 3.99 -4.04 5.76
N CYS A 73 4.10 -5.30 6.20
CA CYS A 73 3.66 -6.45 5.41
C CYS A 73 2.19 -6.33 5.00
N ARG A 74 1.31 -5.88 5.90
CA ARG A 74 -0.12 -5.68 5.59
C ARG A 74 -0.34 -4.56 4.58
N ALA A 75 0.43 -3.47 4.66
CA ALA A 75 0.41 -2.39 3.68
C ALA A 75 0.80 -2.92 2.28
N VAL A 76 1.91 -3.67 2.17
CA VAL A 76 2.35 -4.30 0.90
C VAL A 76 1.27 -5.25 0.35
N GLY A 77 0.71 -6.11 1.20
CA GLY A 77 -0.35 -7.05 0.78
C GLY A 77 -1.58 -6.34 0.22
N GLN A 78 -1.97 -5.21 0.81
CA GLN A 78 -3.08 -4.39 0.30
C GLN A 78 -2.71 -3.65 -0.99
N ALA A 79 -1.50 -3.09 -1.09
CA ALA A 79 -1.07 -2.40 -2.31
C ALA A 79 -1.20 -3.33 -3.53
N VAL A 80 -0.67 -4.55 -3.44
CA VAL A 80 -0.75 -5.54 -4.52
C VAL A 80 -2.18 -6.06 -4.74
N ALA A 81 -3.02 -6.09 -3.70
CA ALA A 81 -4.44 -6.43 -3.84
C ALA A 81 -5.25 -5.40 -4.66
N THR A 82 -4.71 -4.21 -4.93
CA THR A 82 -5.33 -3.22 -5.84
C THR A 82 -5.61 -3.81 -7.22
N ALA A 83 -4.80 -4.79 -7.65
CA ALA A 83 -5.01 -5.54 -8.88
C ALA A 83 -6.36 -6.28 -8.92
N HIS A 84 -6.86 -6.69 -7.76
CA HIS A 84 -8.14 -7.37 -7.59
C HIS A 84 -9.30 -6.40 -7.44
N MET A 85 -9.16 -5.38 -6.57
CA MET A 85 -10.18 -4.36 -6.32
C MET A 85 -9.53 -3.01 -5.98
N ALA A 86 -10.05 -1.93 -6.56
CA ALA A 86 -9.52 -0.58 -6.37
C ALA A 86 -9.45 -0.14 -4.91
N ASP A 87 -10.43 -0.52 -4.09
CA ASP A 87 -10.51 -0.17 -2.65
C ASP A 87 -9.27 -0.59 -1.85
N HIS A 88 -8.56 -1.64 -2.28
CA HIS A 88 -7.34 -2.08 -1.62
C HIS A 88 -6.19 -1.06 -1.70
N SER A 89 -6.24 -0.12 -2.65
CA SER A 89 -5.28 0.98 -2.76
C SER A 89 -5.25 1.90 -1.54
N MET A 90 -6.33 1.94 -0.74
CA MET A 90 -6.40 2.69 0.51
C MET A 90 -5.76 1.95 1.70
N GLY A 91 -5.48 0.66 1.56
CA GLY A 91 -4.88 -0.15 2.63
C GLY A 91 -3.50 0.34 3.09
N PRO A 92 -2.58 0.73 2.18
CA PRO A 92 -1.34 1.39 2.56
C PRO A 92 -1.53 2.67 3.38
N VAL A 93 -2.59 3.46 3.14
CA VAL A 93 -2.90 4.67 3.94
C VAL A 93 -3.16 4.25 5.37
N TYR A 94 -4.10 3.31 5.54
CA TYR A 94 -4.52 2.81 6.84
C TYR A 94 -3.37 2.18 7.64
N TYR A 95 -2.61 1.29 7.01
CA TYR A 95 -1.52 0.58 7.69
C TYR A 95 -0.28 1.46 7.88
N GLY A 96 0.02 2.36 6.94
CA GLY A 96 1.12 3.33 7.05
C GLY A 96 0.91 4.29 8.22
N ARG A 97 -0.29 4.87 8.34
CA ARG A 97 -0.66 5.72 9.49
C ARG A 97 -0.52 5.01 10.83
N LYS A 98 -0.98 3.75 10.89
CA LYS A 98 -0.79 2.90 12.09
C LYS A 98 0.68 2.63 12.39
N LEU A 99 1.50 2.39 11.36
CA LEU A 99 2.92 2.12 11.50
C LEU A 99 3.63 3.34 12.09
N VAL A 100 3.47 4.51 11.48
CA VAL A 100 4.13 5.74 11.97
C VAL A 100 3.65 6.13 13.37
N THR A 101 2.35 5.93 13.68
CA THR A 101 1.81 6.16 15.03
C THR A 101 2.45 5.23 16.05
N LEU A 102 2.59 3.95 15.71
CA LEU A 102 3.22 2.94 16.57
C LEU A 102 4.70 3.27 16.87
N LEU A 103 5.39 3.90 15.91
CA LEU A 103 6.77 4.36 16.07
C LEU A 103 6.87 5.72 16.79
N GLY A 104 5.76 6.31 17.24
CA GLY A 104 5.75 7.63 17.90
C GLY A 104 6.01 8.80 16.95
N MET A 105 5.77 8.60 15.65
CA MET A 105 5.94 9.62 14.61
C MET A 105 4.61 10.33 14.31
N ASP A 106 4.69 11.44 13.58
CA ASP A 106 3.53 12.26 13.22
C ASP A 106 2.70 11.63 12.09
N ALA A 107 1.53 11.08 12.46
CA ALA A 107 0.62 10.43 11.53
C ALA A 107 -0.12 11.40 10.60
N ASP A 108 -0.25 12.68 10.97
CA ASP A 108 -0.89 13.69 10.13
C ASP A 108 0.09 14.18 9.07
N LYS A 109 1.38 14.26 9.41
CA LYS A 109 2.45 14.49 8.42
C LYS A 109 2.54 13.36 7.39
N GLU A 110 2.45 12.10 7.85
CA GLU A 110 2.37 10.95 6.94
C GLU A 110 1.15 11.06 6.03
N LEU A 111 -0.05 11.29 6.58
CA LEU A 111 -1.26 11.44 5.78
C LEU A 111 -1.13 12.58 4.74
N ALA A 112 -0.61 13.73 5.14
CA ALA A 112 -0.43 14.87 4.25
C ALA A 112 0.47 14.52 3.05
N TRP A 113 1.56 13.77 3.28
CA TRP A 113 2.41 13.26 2.20
C TRP A 113 1.63 12.29 1.30
N GLN A 114 0.92 11.33 1.89
CA GLN A 114 0.15 10.33 1.14
C GLN A 114 -0.92 10.95 0.23
N LEU A 115 -1.62 11.99 0.72
CA LEU A 115 -2.61 12.74 -0.05
C LEU A 115 -1.96 13.63 -1.12
N ALA A 116 -0.82 14.26 -0.84
CA ALA A 116 -0.09 15.02 -1.85
C ALA A 116 0.35 14.11 -3.02
N THR A 117 0.88 12.92 -2.71
CA THR A 117 1.25 11.91 -3.72
C THR A 117 0.04 11.38 -4.48
N LEU A 118 -1.14 11.28 -3.84
CA LEU A 118 -2.39 10.94 -4.52
C LEU A 118 -2.75 11.98 -5.59
N HIS A 119 -2.68 13.28 -5.26
CA HIS A 119 -2.95 14.35 -6.22
C HIS A 119 -1.93 14.40 -7.36
N GLU A 120 -0.67 14.00 -7.11
CA GLU A 120 0.36 13.91 -8.14
C GLU A 120 0.14 12.73 -9.10
N LEU A 121 -0.11 11.53 -8.56
CA LEU A 121 -0.16 10.30 -9.35
C LEU A 121 -1.55 9.97 -9.91
N CYS A 122 -2.60 10.43 -9.24
CA CYS A 122 -4.00 10.13 -9.55
C CYS A 122 -4.88 11.39 -9.56
N PRO A 123 -4.50 12.48 -10.27
CA PRO A 123 -5.17 13.78 -10.14
C PRO A 123 -6.67 13.73 -10.40
N SER A 124 -7.13 12.90 -11.36
CA SER A 124 -8.56 12.77 -11.69
C SER A 124 -9.36 11.91 -10.72
N LEU A 125 -8.70 11.19 -9.80
CA LEU A 125 -9.32 10.31 -8.82
C LEU A 125 -9.21 10.85 -7.39
N ALA A 126 -8.36 11.86 -7.16
CA ALA A 126 -7.97 12.29 -5.83
C ALA A 126 -9.17 12.62 -4.94
N ASP A 127 -10.09 13.45 -5.40
CA ASP A 127 -11.27 13.86 -4.61
C ASP A 127 -12.15 12.66 -4.22
N GLY A 128 -12.40 11.75 -5.17
CA GLY A 128 -13.20 10.55 -4.91
C GLY A 128 -12.51 9.55 -3.98
N VAL A 129 -11.18 9.45 -4.05
CA VAL A 129 -10.40 8.62 -3.10
C VAL A 129 -10.40 9.24 -1.71
N VAL A 130 -10.29 10.57 -1.59
CA VAL A 130 -10.39 11.29 -0.30
C VAL A 130 -11.76 11.12 0.33
N GLU A 131 -12.84 11.21 -0.46
CA GLU A 131 -14.19 10.91 0.00
C GLU A 131 -14.30 9.47 0.49
N ALA A 132 -13.84 8.49 -0.29
CA ALA A 132 -13.89 7.07 0.09
C ALA A 132 -13.06 6.76 1.35
N LEU A 133 -11.90 7.40 1.53
CA LEU A 133 -11.09 7.29 2.74
C LEU A 133 -11.86 7.78 3.98
N SER A 134 -12.60 8.87 3.83
CA SER A 134 -13.41 9.47 4.90
C SER A 134 -14.63 8.61 5.24
N GLU A 135 -15.37 8.14 4.23
CA GLU A 135 -16.53 7.25 4.41
C GLU A 135 -16.17 5.94 5.12
N LYS A 136 -14.95 5.43 4.87
CA LYS A 136 -14.43 4.21 5.51
C LYS A 136 -13.77 4.48 6.86
N GLY A 137 -13.69 5.73 7.32
CA GLY A 137 -13.06 6.11 8.58
C GLY A 137 -11.56 5.83 8.64
N ILE A 138 -10.88 5.87 7.49
CA ILE A 138 -9.42 5.76 7.40
C ILE A 138 -8.76 7.12 7.68
N ILE A 139 -9.46 8.20 7.30
CA ILE A 139 -9.07 9.59 7.57
C ILE A 139 -10.20 10.35 8.26
#